data_AF-A0A952BED3-F1
#
_entry.id   AF-A0A952BED3-F1
#
_cell.length_a   1.000
_cell.length_b   1.000
_cell.length_c   1.000
_cell.angle_alpha   90.00
_cell.angle_beta   90.00
_cell.angle_gamma   90.00
#
_symmetry.space_group_name_H-M   'P 1'
#
loop_
_entity.id
_entity.type
_entity.pdbx_description
1 polymer ?
#
loop_
_entity_poly.entity_id
_entity_poly.type
_entity_poly.pdbx_seq_one_letter_code
_entity_poly.pdbx_strand_id
1 'polypeptide(L)'
;GLDKPLKVFAGSAREGARGFPANVNVAAALGLAGIGVDRTQLEIWADPTVERNTHDIIVEADSVRLELHIENVPSDENPRTGKIVALSVIAALKRLVDPITVGT
;
A
#
# COMPACT_ATOMS: atom_id res chain seq x y z
N GLY A 1 4.99 25.74 -2.47
CA GLY A 1 4.72 24.30 -2.59
C GLY A 1 5.76 23.69 -3.52
N LEU A 2 5.69 22.40 -3.80
CA LEU A 2 6.44 21.79 -4.90
C LEU A 2 5.72 22.11 -6.23
N ASP A 3 6.46 22.39 -7.30
CA ASP A 3 5.89 22.69 -8.62
C ASP A 3 5.81 21.45 -9.54
N LYS A 4 6.45 20.35 -9.12
CA LYS A 4 6.50 19.08 -9.84
C LYS A 4 6.66 17.92 -8.85
N PRO A 5 6.32 16.68 -9.26
CA PRO A 5 6.52 15.51 -8.42
C PRO A 5 8.00 15.36 -8.01
N LEU A 6 8.22 15.06 -6.73
CA LEU A 6 9.54 14.85 -6.16
C LEU A 6 9.59 13.47 -5.51
N LYS A 7 10.50 12.60 -5.98
CA LYS A 7 10.81 11.34 -5.31
C LYS A 7 11.57 11.65 -4.02
N VAL A 8 10.93 11.40 -2.88
CA VAL A 8 11.51 11.66 -1.55
C VAL A 8 12.26 10.44 -1.00
N PHE A 9 11.98 9.26 -1.52
CA PHE A 9 12.63 8.01 -1.11
C PHE A 9 12.60 6.97 -2.24
N ALA A 10 13.66 6.17 -2.30
CA ALA A 10 13.74 4.94 -3.08
C ALA A 10 14.60 3.93 -2.33
N GLY A 11 14.11 2.70 -2.18
CA GLY A 11 14.84 1.62 -1.51
C GLY A 11 13.96 0.41 -1.22
N SER A 12 14.45 -0.51 -0.40
CA SER A 12 13.67 -1.67 0.02
C SER A 12 12.53 -1.29 0.97
N ALA A 13 11.51 -2.14 1.07
CA ALA A 13 10.44 -1.99 2.07
C ALA A 13 11.00 -1.96 3.50
N ARG A 14 12.09 -2.69 3.78
CA ARG A 14 12.78 -2.63 5.08
C ARG A 14 13.36 -1.25 5.38
N GLU A 15 14.06 -0.65 4.43
CA GLU A 15 14.65 0.69 4.59
C GLU A 15 13.55 1.75 4.69
N GLY A 16 12.53 1.63 3.85
CA GLY A 16 11.34 2.46 3.91
C GLY A 16 10.69 2.42 5.29
N ALA A 17 10.52 1.23 5.87
CA ALA A 17 9.93 1.07 7.20
C ALA A 17 10.72 1.74 8.33
N ARG A 18 12.05 1.83 8.19
CA ARG A 18 12.89 2.56 9.14
C ARG A 18 12.78 4.08 8.94
N GLY A 19 12.73 4.55 7.70
CA GLY A 19 12.66 5.98 7.36
C GLY A 19 11.28 6.61 7.52
N PHE A 20 10.21 5.84 7.30
CA PHE A 20 8.82 6.31 7.23
C PHE A 20 7.86 5.40 8.01
N PRO A 21 8.08 5.18 9.32
CA PRO A 21 7.39 4.14 10.08
C PRO A 21 5.86 4.25 10.10
N ALA A 22 5.30 5.45 9.88
CA ALA A 22 3.86 5.67 9.86
C ALA A 22 3.15 5.35 8.53
N ASN A 23 3.88 5.26 7.40
CA ASN A 23 3.28 5.30 6.05
C ASN A 23 3.62 4.10 5.14
N VAL A 24 4.32 3.10 5.65
CA VAL A 24 4.89 2.00 4.84
C VAL A 24 4.20 0.65 5.04
N ASN A 25 3.05 0.64 5.72
CA ASN A 25 2.35 -0.60 6.07
C ASN A 25 2.02 -1.45 4.83
N VAL A 26 1.69 -0.82 3.70
CA VAL A 26 1.43 -1.52 2.43
C VAL A 26 2.69 -2.21 1.91
N ALA A 27 3.83 -1.51 1.88
CA ALA A 27 5.10 -2.07 1.43
C ALA A 27 5.56 -3.24 2.32
N ALA A 28 5.39 -3.11 3.63
CA ALA A 28 5.69 -4.18 4.59
C ALA A 28 4.77 -5.39 4.37
N ALA A 29 3.46 -5.18 4.20
CA ALA A 29 2.51 -6.25 3.92
C ALA A 29 2.82 -6.97 2.60
N LEU A 30 3.14 -6.24 1.53
CA LEU A 30 3.58 -6.82 0.26
C LEU A 30 4.87 -7.62 0.40
N GLY A 31 5.83 -7.12 1.19
CA GLY A 31 7.06 -7.84 1.50
C GLY A 31 6.81 -9.14 2.26
N LEU A 32 5.86 -9.16 3.20
CA LEU A 32 5.47 -10.36 3.93
C LEU A 32 4.70 -11.37 3.07
N ALA A 33 3.82 -10.89 2.20
CA ALA A 33 2.99 -11.74 1.34
C ALA A 33 3.73 -12.25 0.08
N GLY A 34 4.75 -11.52 -0.37
CA GLY A 34 5.43 -11.77 -1.64
C GLY A 34 6.88 -12.19 -1.49
N ILE A 35 7.78 -11.45 -2.14
CA ILE A 35 9.19 -11.83 -2.33
C ILE A 35 10.11 -11.51 -1.15
N GLY A 36 9.57 -11.07 0.00
CA GLY A 36 10.35 -10.65 1.17
C GLY A 36 10.63 -9.15 1.20
N VAL A 37 10.65 -8.57 2.40
CA VAL A 37 10.78 -7.11 2.65
C VAL A 37 12.09 -6.48 2.13
N ASP A 38 13.14 -7.28 1.93
CA ASP A 38 14.41 -6.81 1.38
C ASP A 38 14.39 -6.71 -0.14
N ARG A 39 13.55 -7.52 -0.81
CA ARG A 39 13.44 -7.55 -2.27
C ARG A 39 12.28 -6.70 -2.79
N THR A 40 11.26 -6.46 -1.99
CA THR A 40 10.19 -5.51 -2.31
C THR A 40 10.74 -4.09 -2.38
N GLN A 41 10.68 -3.48 -3.56
CA GLN A 41 11.10 -2.10 -3.78
C GLN A 41 9.98 -1.13 -3.46
N LEU A 42 10.33 0.01 -2.89
CA LEU A 42 9.43 1.09 -2.52
C LEU A 42 9.98 2.42 -3.01
N GLU A 43 9.09 3.19 -3.63
CA GLU A 43 9.31 4.61 -3.88
C GLU A 43 8.26 5.43 -3.13
N ILE A 44 8.67 6.56 -2.58
CA ILE A 44 7.75 7.53 -1.98
C ILE A 44 7.91 8.84 -2.75
N TRP A 45 6.78 9.39 -3.17
CA TRP A 45 6.71 10.60 -3.98
C TRP A 45 5.87 11.66 -3.27
N ALA A 46 6.34 12.89 -3.30
CA ALA A 46 5.57 14.07 -2.96
C ALA A 46 5.12 14.73 -4.27
N ASP A 47 3.85 14.61 -4.60
CA ASP A 47 3.28 15.07 -5.86
C ASP A 47 2.21 16.15 -5.61
N PRO A 48 2.38 17.39 -6.13
CA PRO A 48 1.40 18.46 -5.94
C PRO A 48 0.11 18.26 -6.75
N THR A 49 0.09 17.33 -7.71
CA THR A 49 -1.08 17.05 -8.58
C THR A 49 -1.99 15.97 -8.03
N VAL A 50 -1.55 15.26 -6.98
CA VAL A 50 -2.29 14.16 -6.37
C VAL A 50 -3.11 14.66 -5.19
N GLU A 51 -4.41 14.40 -5.22
CA GLU A 51 -5.35 14.84 -4.17
C GLU A 51 -5.58 13.79 -3.07
N ARG A 52 -5.16 12.54 -3.30
CA ARG A 52 -5.43 11.39 -2.42
C ARG A 52 -4.16 10.57 -2.15
N ASN A 53 -4.19 9.76 -1.09
CA ASN A 53 -3.09 8.83 -0.87
C ASN A 53 -3.15 7.68 -1.89
N THR A 54 -2.25 7.73 -2.86
CA THR A 54 -2.19 6.84 -4.01
C THR A 54 -1.09 5.80 -3.85
N HIS A 55 -1.41 4.55 -4.19
CA HIS A 55 -0.46 3.45 -4.23
C HIS A 55 -0.47 2.83 -5.63
N ASP A 56 0.69 2.79 -6.26
CA ASP A 56 0.95 2.03 -7.47
C ASP A 56 1.75 0.78 -7.12
N ILE A 57 1.18 -0.38 -7.42
CA ILE A 57 1.79 -1.68 -7.11
C ILE A 57 1.98 -2.45 -8.41
N ILE A 58 3.23 -2.78 -8.70
CA ILE A 58 3.61 -3.57 -9.87
C ILE A 58 4.18 -4.90 -9.36
N VAL A 59 3.62 -6.00 -9.85
CA VAL A 59 4.09 -7.36 -9.56
C VAL A 59 4.44 -8.02 -10.88
N GLU A 60 5.66 -8.52 -10.99
CA GLU A 60 6.12 -9.30 -12.14
C GLU A 60 6.53 -10.69 -11.65
N ALA A 61 5.93 -11.71 -12.24
CA ALA A 61 6.22 -13.12 -12.01
C ALA A 61 6.30 -13.85 -13.36
N ASP A 62 6.81 -15.08 -13.34
CA ASP A 62 6.86 -15.97 -14.51
C ASP A 62 5.48 -16.31 -15.11
N SER A 63 4.45 -16.16 -14.30
CA SER A 63 3.06 -16.54 -14.57
C SER A 63 2.16 -15.34 -14.83
N VAL A 64 2.51 -14.14 -14.36
CA VAL A 64 1.65 -12.96 -14.45
C VAL A 64 2.43 -11.65 -14.28
N ARG A 65 1.96 -10.60 -14.95
CA ARG A 65 2.25 -9.20 -14.61
C ARG A 65 0.97 -8.53 -14.14
N LEU A 66 1.00 -7.96 -12.94
CA LEU A 66 -0.13 -7.26 -12.32
C LEU A 66 0.26 -5.82 -12.05
N GLU A 67 -0.63 -4.90 -12.39
CA GLU A 67 -0.50 -3.48 -12.07
C GLU A 67 -1.79 -3.05 -11.36
N LEU A 68 -1.65 -2.50 -10.15
CA LEU A 68 -2.75 -2.02 -9.34
C LEU A 68 -2.54 -0.55 -9.02
N HIS A 69 -3.51 0.28 -9.39
CA HIS A 69 -3.57 1.68 -9.02
C HIS A 69 -4.68 1.88 -7.98
N ILE A 70 -4.32 2.37 -6.80
CA ILE A 70 -5.23 2.47 -5.66
C ILE A 70 -5.22 3.88 -5.11
N GLU A 71 -6.35 4.59 -5.25
CA GLU A 71 -6.57 5.90 -4.65
C GLU A 71 -7.48 5.77 -3.43
N ASN A 72 -6.91 5.93 -2.23
CA ASN A 72 -7.67 5.74 -1.00
C ASN A 72 -8.63 6.91 -0.75
N VAL A 73 -9.89 6.59 -0.45
CA VAL A 73 -10.85 7.54 0.10
C VAL A 73 -10.50 7.77 1.58
N PRO A 74 -10.16 9.00 2.00
CA PRO A 74 -9.84 9.31 3.40
C PRO A 74 -10.99 8.99 4.35
N SER A 75 -10.68 8.52 5.56
CA SER A 75 -11.67 8.37 6.62
C SER A 75 -12.11 9.73 7.17
N ASP A 76 -13.36 9.79 7.65
CA ASP A 76 -13.93 11.05 8.16
C ASP A 76 -13.25 11.48 9.49
N GLU A 77 -12.77 10.51 10.28
CA GLU A 77 -12.12 10.72 11.58
C GLU A 77 -10.61 11.00 11.46
N ASN A 78 -9.92 10.32 10.54
CA ASN A 78 -8.49 10.51 10.29
C ASN A 78 -8.20 10.53 8.79
N PRO A 79 -8.05 11.73 8.20
CA PRO A 79 -7.78 11.87 6.76
C PRO A 79 -6.49 11.21 6.27
N ARG A 80 -5.56 10.86 7.18
CA ARG A 80 -4.32 10.13 6.82
C ARG A 80 -4.55 8.65 6.55
N THR A 81 -5.69 8.10 6.96
CA THR A 81 -6.04 6.68 6.83
C THR A 81 -7.19 6.53 5.84
N GLY A 82 -7.07 5.57 4.92
CA GLY A 82 -8.16 5.23 4.00
C GLY A 82 -9.30 4.48 4.68
N LYS A 83 -10.56 4.76 4.29
CA LYS A 83 -11.76 4.03 4.78
C LYS A 83 -11.65 2.51 4.57
N ILE A 84 -10.91 2.10 3.54
CA ILE A 84 -10.71 0.69 3.19
C ILE A 84 -10.01 -0.12 4.30
N VAL A 85 -9.22 0.52 5.18
CA VAL A 85 -8.50 -0.18 6.25
C VAL A 85 -9.48 -0.84 7.22
N ALA A 86 -10.47 -0.10 7.73
CA ALA A 86 -11.49 -0.67 8.62
C ALA A 86 -12.32 -1.75 7.92
N LEU A 87 -12.68 -1.53 6.65
CA LEU A 87 -13.42 -2.51 5.84
C LEU A 87 -12.61 -3.80 5.65
N SER A 88 -11.29 -3.71 5.47
CA SER A 88 -10.41 -4.89 5.33
C SER A 88 -10.36 -5.73 6.60
N VAL A 89 -10.37 -5.10 7.78
CA VAL A 89 -10.43 -5.80 9.07
C VAL A 89 -11.78 -6.50 9.25
N ILE A 90 -12.88 -5.83 8.92
CA ILE A 90 -14.22 -6.46 8.96
C ILE A 90 -14.28 -7.65 8.01
N ALA A 91 -13.75 -7.52 6.79
CA ALA A 91 -13.69 -8.61 5.83
C ALA A 91 -12.86 -9.79 6.36
N ALA A 92 -11.70 -9.52 6.97
CA ALA A 92 -10.85 -10.55 7.58
C ALA A 92 -11.57 -11.30 8.72
N LEU A 93 -12.31 -10.60 9.57
CA LEU A 93 -13.08 -11.23 10.65
C LEU A 93 -14.26 -12.07 10.13
N LYS A 94 -15.00 -11.55 9.15
CA LYS A 94 -16.09 -12.29 8.49
C LYS A 94 -15.60 -13.60 7.86
N ARG A 95 -14.42 -13.55 7.24
CA ARG A 95 -13.77 -14.72 6.64
C ARG A 95 -13.52 -15.88 7.59
N LEU A 96 -13.42 -15.62 8.90
CA LEU A 96 -13.23 -16.67 9.91
C LEU A 96 -14.49 -17.52 10.16
N VAL A 97 -15.67 -17.01 9.77
CA VAL A 97 -16.97 -17.63 10.12
C VAL A 97 -17.91 -17.82 8.93
N ASP A 98 -17.69 -17.09 7.83
CA ASP A 98 -18.59 -17.13 6.68
C ASP A 98 -18.49 -18.47 5.91
N PRO A 99 -19.63 -19.06 5.51
CA PRO A 99 -19.64 -20.33 4.77
C PRO A 99 -19.09 -20.21 3.34
N ILE A 100 -18.96 -18.98 2.83
CA ILE A 100 -18.41 -18.67 1.51
C ILE A 100 -17.39 -17.55 1.67
N THR A 101 -16.21 -17.75 1.11
CA THR A 101 -15.11 -16.77 1.09
C THR A 101 -14.71 -16.48 -0.36
N VAL A 102 -14.39 -15.23 -0.67
CA VAL A 102 -13.80 -14.80 -1.95
C VAL A 102 -12.41 -14.25 -1.69
N GLY A 103 -11.43 -14.70 -2.48
CA GLY A 103 -10.00 -14.41 -2.24
C GLY A 103 -9.33 -15.46 -1.35
N THR A 104 -8.08 -15.19 -0.97
CA THR A 104 -7.22 -16.10 -0.18
C THR A 104 -7.09 -15.71 1.29
#